data_AF-A0A1J5VDA8-F1
#
_entry.id   AF-A0A1J5VDA8-F1
#
_cell.length_a   1.000
_cell.length_b   1.000
_cell.length_c   1.000
_cell.angle_alpha   90.00
_cell.angle_beta   90.00
_cell.angle_gamma   90.00
#
_symmetry.space_group_name_H-M   'P 1'
#
loop_
_entity.id
_entity.type
_entity.pdbx_description
1 polymer ?
#
loop_
_entity_poly.entity_id
_entity_poly.type
_entity_poly.pdbx_seq_one_letter_code
_entity_poly.pdbx_strand_id
1 'polypeptide(L)'
;MTTAHAAIINTSAYLVAQAPKENPVGPDFGKASPFGLLLLVMLAVVVLSLGFAFHRRYSRFRRRSIFAEKHGIDPFDQEALDKAMAEAGVLDQRKKRWI
;
A
#
# COMPACT_ATOMS: atom_id res chain seq x y z
N MET A 1 3.59 -29.85 -55.15
CA MET A 1 3.12 -28.47 -54.91
C MET A 1 2.88 -28.14 -53.43
N THR A 2 2.95 -29.09 -52.48
CA THR A 2 2.62 -28.87 -51.06
C THR A 2 3.75 -28.22 -50.23
N THR A 3 5.01 -28.47 -50.59
CA THR A 3 6.20 -27.99 -49.86
C THR A 3 6.46 -26.49 -50.05
N ALA A 4 6.26 -25.97 -51.25
CA ALA A 4 6.41 -24.54 -51.55
C ALA A 4 5.35 -23.70 -50.81
N HIS A 5 4.11 -24.17 -50.74
CA HIS A 5 3.05 -23.50 -49.98
C HIS A 5 3.34 -23.47 -48.49
N ALA A 6 3.85 -24.57 -47.93
CA ALA A 6 4.26 -24.63 -46.52
C ALA A 6 5.43 -23.67 -46.22
N ALA A 7 6.41 -23.55 -47.13
CA ALA A 7 7.50 -22.60 -46.99
C ALA A 7 7.01 -21.14 -47.01
N ILE A 8 6.09 -20.80 -47.93
CA ILE A 8 5.51 -19.46 -48.05
C ILE A 8 4.69 -19.08 -46.79
N ILE A 9 3.91 -20.01 -46.26
CA ILE A 9 3.14 -19.81 -45.02
C ILE A 9 4.08 -19.60 -43.82
N ASN A 10 5.17 -20.37 -43.74
CA ASN A 10 6.12 -20.23 -42.64
C ASN A 10 6.93 -18.92 -42.73
N THR A 11 7.34 -18.53 -43.93
CA THR A 11 8.01 -17.24 -44.18
C THR A 11 7.12 -16.05 -43.84
N SER A 12 5.84 -16.09 -44.24
CA SER A 12 4.89 -15.02 -43.89
C SER A 12 4.63 -14.95 -42.39
N ALA A 13 4.50 -16.09 -41.70
CA ALA A 13 4.38 -16.13 -40.24
C ALA A 13 5.63 -15.56 -39.52
N TYR A 14 6.82 -15.89 -40.02
CA TYR A 14 8.09 -15.40 -39.47
C TYR A 14 8.26 -13.89 -39.67
N LEU A 15 7.85 -13.36 -40.83
CA LEU A 15 7.86 -11.91 -41.11
C LEU A 15 6.87 -11.14 -40.24
N VAL A 16 5.67 -11.68 -39.99
CA VAL A 16 4.70 -11.07 -39.07
C VAL A 16 5.19 -11.08 -37.63
N ALA A 17 5.88 -12.13 -37.19
CA ALA A 17 6.43 -12.23 -35.84
C ALA A 17 7.63 -11.28 -35.60
N GLN A 18 8.35 -10.89 -36.67
CA GLN A 18 9.42 -9.90 -36.61
C GLN A 18 8.94 -8.45 -36.73
N ALA A 19 7.66 -8.23 -37.04
CA ALA A 19 7.10 -6.88 -37.02
C ALA A 19 7.31 -6.31 -35.61
N PRO A 20 7.98 -5.15 -35.47
CA PRO A 20 8.16 -4.54 -34.16
C PRO A 20 6.78 -4.39 -33.54
N LYS A 21 6.58 -4.91 -32.33
CA LYS A 21 5.33 -4.72 -31.59
C LYS A 21 5.04 -3.23 -31.62
N GLU A 22 3.97 -2.82 -32.28
CA GLU A 22 3.48 -1.44 -32.21
C GLU A 22 3.23 -1.16 -30.73
N ASN A 23 4.18 -0.51 -30.08
CA ASN A 23 3.96 0.00 -28.73
C ASN A 23 2.92 1.10 -28.91
N PRO A 24 1.71 0.95 -28.33
CA PRO A 24 0.55 1.77 -28.70
C PRO A 24 0.72 3.22 -28.25
N VAL A 25 1.45 4.04 -29.03
CA VAL A 25 1.71 5.46 -28.79
C VAL A 25 0.43 6.31 -28.84
N GLY A 26 0.19 7.14 -27.82
CA GLY A 26 -0.96 8.06 -27.78
C GLY A 26 -2.01 7.72 -26.69
N PRO A 27 -3.27 8.17 -26.83
CA PRO A 27 -4.35 8.00 -25.82
C PRO A 27 -4.73 6.55 -25.49
N ASP A 28 -4.20 5.59 -26.23
CA ASP A 28 -4.37 4.15 -26.00
C ASP A 28 -3.23 3.53 -25.18
N PHE A 29 -2.14 4.27 -24.94
CA PHE A 29 -1.12 3.91 -23.96
C PHE A 29 -1.74 3.91 -22.55
N GLY A 30 -1.63 2.79 -21.86
CA GLY A 30 -2.22 2.59 -20.53
C GLY A 30 -3.58 1.88 -20.54
N LYS A 31 -4.35 1.93 -21.65
CA LYS A 31 -5.54 1.06 -21.83
C LYS A 31 -5.15 -0.39 -22.12
N ALA A 32 -3.99 -0.61 -22.75
CA ALA A 32 -3.48 -1.92 -23.14
C ALA A 32 -2.87 -2.75 -21.99
N SER A 33 -2.68 -2.17 -20.79
CA SER A 33 -2.09 -2.83 -19.63
C SER A 33 -3.19 -3.09 -18.57
N PRO A 34 -3.89 -4.24 -18.62
CA PRO A 34 -4.93 -4.57 -17.64
C PRO A 34 -4.41 -4.64 -16.19
N PHE A 35 -3.13 -4.96 -16.00
CA PHE A 35 -2.53 -5.15 -14.67
C PHE A 35 -1.92 -3.89 -14.06
N GLY A 36 -1.47 -2.93 -14.87
CA GLY A 36 -0.79 -1.72 -14.38
C GLY A 36 -1.68 -0.87 -13.46
N LEU A 37 -2.96 -0.69 -13.82
CA LEU A 37 -3.91 0.03 -12.99
C LEU A 37 -4.22 -0.73 -11.69
N LEU A 38 -4.37 -2.05 -11.76
CA LEU A 38 -4.59 -2.88 -10.57
C LEU A 38 -3.41 -2.78 -9.60
N LEU A 39 -2.18 -2.78 -10.10
CA LEU A 39 -0.97 -2.64 -9.29
C LEU A 39 -0.92 -1.26 -8.60
N LEU A 40 -1.26 -0.18 -9.32
CA LEU A 40 -1.33 1.16 -8.72
C LEU A 40 -2.42 1.26 -7.65
N VAL A 41 -3.60 0.67 -7.89
CA VAL A 41 -4.69 0.63 -6.90
C VAL A 41 -4.27 -0.17 -5.67
N MET A 42 -3.63 -1.33 -5.86
CA MET A 42 -3.13 -2.15 -4.75
C MET A 42 -2.07 -1.39 -3.94
N LEU A 43 -1.14 -0.70 -4.61
CA LEU A 43 -0.14 0.14 -3.95
C LEU A 43 -0.81 1.27 -3.15
N ALA A 44 -1.83 1.93 -3.71
CA ALA A 44 -2.59 2.95 -3.00
C ALA A 44 -3.26 2.40 -1.73
N VAL A 45 -3.86 1.20 -1.81
CA VAL A 45 -4.45 0.52 -0.64
C VAL A 45 -3.39 0.23 0.42
N VAL A 46 -2.20 -0.23 0.03
CA VAL A 46 -1.10 -0.50 0.96
C VAL A 46 -0.66 0.80 1.66
N VAL A 47 -0.41 1.87 0.90
CA VAL A 47 0.02 3.17 1.46
C VAL A 47 -1.03 3.73 2.42
N LEU A 48 -2.31 3.70 2.03
CA LEU A 48 -3.41 4.17 2.88
C LEU A 48 -3.55 3.30 4.15
N SER A 49 -3.39 1.98 4.03
CA SER A 49 -3.43 1.06 5.16
C SER A 49 -2.30 1.34 6.16
N LEU A 50 -1.09 1.61 5.67
CA LEU A 50 0.05 2.00 6.50
C LEU A 50 -0.20 3.33 7.20
N GLY A 51 -0.69 4.34 6.46
CA GLY A 51 -1.05 5.65 7.01
C GLY A 51 -2.13 5.53 8.08
N PHE A 52 -3.17 4.73 7.84
CA PHE A 52 -4.24 4.47 8.80
C PHE A 52 -3.75 3.73 10.05
N ALA A 53 -2.92 2.70 9.89
CA ALA A 53 -2.34 1.95 10.99
C ALA A 53 -1.46 2.85 11.87
N PHE A 54 -0.60 3.67 11.25
CA PHE A 54 0.22 4.65 11.95
C PHE A 54 -0.63 5.68 12.68
N HIS A 55 -1.60 6.30 12.00
CA HIS A 55 -2.51 7.28 12.60
C HIS A 55 -3.24 6.71 13.82
N ARG A 56 -3.78 5.49 13.69
CA ARG A 56 -4.48 4.81 14.77
C ARG A 56 -3.57 4.55 15.98
N ARG A 57 -2.34 4.09 15.76
CA ARG A 57 -1.36 3.86 16.84
C ARG A 57 -0.93 5.18 17.49
N TYR A 58 -0.66 6.19 16.67
CA TYR A 58 -0.19 7.49 17.10
C TYR A 58 -1.24 8.28 17.88
N SER A 59 -2.52 8.17 17.52
CA SER A 59 -3.62 8.82 18.23
C SER A 59 -3.66 8.45 19.72
N ARG A 60 -3.35 7.19 20.07
CA ARG A 60 -3.26 6.76 21.47
C ARG A 60 -2.05 7.35 22.18
N PHE A 61 -0.90 7.32 21.53
CA PHE A 61 0.33 7.90 22.08
C PHE A 61 0.18 9.40 22.31
N ARG A 62 -0.43 10.14 21.38
CA ARG A 62 -0.72 11.57 21.50
C ARG A 62 -1.54 11.89 22.76
N ARG A 63 -2.58 11.10 23.05
CA ARG A 63 -3.42 11.34 24.25
C ARG A 63 -2.61 11.18 25.54
N ARG A 64 -1.77 10.14 25.59
CA ARG A 64 -0.87 9.87 26.71
C ARG A 64 0.23 10.93 26.83
N SER A 65 0.78 11.40 25.72
CA SER A 65 1.82 12.44 25.70
C SER A 65 1.28 13.79 26.20
N ILE A 66 0.07 14.18 25.80
CA ILE A 66 -0.57 15.41 26.29
C ILE A 66 -0.82 15.34 27.80
N PHE A 67 -1.17 14.17 28.34
CA PHE A 67 -1.33 13.99 29.78
C PHE A 67 0.01 14.09 30.51
N ALA A 68 1.05 13.42 29.99
CA ALA A 68 2.41 13.45 30.49
C ALA A 68 2.97 14.88 30.55
N GLU A 69 2.82 15.66 29.47
CA GLU A 69 3.24 17.07 29.39
C GLU A 69 2.59 17.93 30.48
N LYS A 70 1.30 17.70 30.78
CA LYS A 70 0.58 18.44 31.83
C LYS A 70 1.02 18.10 33.25
N HIS A 71 1.53 16.91 33.48
CA HIS A 71 1.91 16.41 34.81
C HIS A 71 3.43 16.36 35.00
N GLY A 72 4.22 16.77 34.00
CA GLY A 72 5.69 16.74 34.04
C GLY A 72 6.28 15.33 34.06
N ILE A 73 5.56 14.34 33.53
CA ILE A 73 5.96 12.93 33.51
C ILE A 73 6.60 12.61 32.15
N ASP A 74 7.57 11.68 32.10
CA ASP A 74 8.10 11.17 30.83
C ASP A 74 6.99 10.39 30.07
N PRO A 75 6.62 10.77 28.83
CA PRO A 75 5.62 10.06 28.03
C PRO A 75 5.99 8.61 27.69
N PHE A 76 7.26 8.21 27.85
CA PHE A 76 7.73 6.84 27.60
C PHE A 76 7.74 5.96 28.85
N ASP A 77 7.68 6.54 30.05
CA ASP A 77 7.55 5.79 31.30
C ASP A 77 6.10 5.31 31.48
N GLN A 78 5.83 4.12 30.93
CA GLN A 78 4.47 3.57 30.89
C GLN A 78 3.91 3.29 32.28
N GLU A 79 4.73 2.89 33.25
CA GLU A 79 4.27 2.52 34.59
C GLU A 79 3.87 3.77 35.37
N ALA A 80 4.73 4.79 35.39
CA ALA A 80 4.44 6.06 36.06
C ALA A 80 3.24 6.76 35.42
N LEU A 81 3.17 6.75 34.09
CA LEU A 81 2.09 7.40 33.34
C LEU A 81 0.75 6.67 33.51
N ASP A 82 0.73 5.34 33.46
CA ASP A 82 -0.50 4.56 33.65
C ASP A 82 -1.00 4.69 35.10
N LYS A 83 -0.10 4.77 36.10
CA LYS A 83 -0.48 5.04 37.50
C LYS A 83 -1.08 6.44 37.66
N ALA A 84 -0.45 7.48 37.13
CA ALA A 84 -0.95 8.84 37.20
C ALA A 84 -2.29 9.01 36.44
N MET A 85 -2.44 8.37 35.29
CA MET A 85 -3.72 8.35 34.55
C MET A 85 -4.81 7.55 35.29
N ALA A 86 -4.45 6.50 36.05
CA ALA A 86 -5.39 5.75 36.87
C ALA A 86 -5.88 6.55 38.07
N GLU A 87 -4.98 7.24 38.76
CA GLU A 87 -5.30 8.15 39.87
C GLU A 87 -6.20 9.31 39.40
N ALA A 88 -5.98 9.82 38.19
CA ALA A 88 -6.82 10.84 37.57
C ALA A 88 -8.15 10.28 36.99
N GLY A 89 -8.35 8.96 36.97
CA GLY A 89 -9.54 8.32 36.40
C GLY A 89 -9.66 8.39 34.87
N VAL A 90 -8.59 8.77 34.15
CA VAL A 90 -8.56 8.95 32.69
C VAL A 90 -7.97 7.74 31.96
N LEU A 91 -7.51 6.72 32.70
CA LEU A 91 -6.86 5.55 32.12
C LEU A 91 -7.80 4.77 31.17
N ASP A 92 -7.40 4.65 29.90
CA ASP A 92 -8.13 3.86 28.90
C ASP A 92 -7.95 2.35 29.16
N GLN A 93 -8.97 1.70 29.73
CA GLN A 93 -8.98 0.26 30.02
C GLN A 93 -9.31 -0.63 28.80
N ARG A 94 -9.43 -0.07 27.60
CA ARG A 94 -9.77 -0.87 26.42
C ARG A 94 -8.67 -1.89 26.09
N LYS A 95 -9.09 -3.13 25.81
CA LYS A 95 -8.20 -4.23 25.41
C LYS A 95 -7.26 -3.79 24.27
N LYS A 96 -5.97 -4.10 24.43
CA LYS A 96 -4.94 -3.88 23.40
C LYS A 96 -5.24 -4.76 22.18
N ARG A 97 -5.92 -4.20 21.18
CA ARG A 97 -6.21 -4.89 19.92
C ARG A 97 -4.98 -4.83 18.99
N TRP A 98 -4.53 -6.00 18.52
CA TRP A 98 -3.30 -6.23 17.74
C TRP A 98 -3.38 -5.91 16.24
N ILE A 99 -4.52 -5.39 15.76
CA ILE A 99 -4.75 -4.94 14.39
C ILE A 99 -5.29 -3.54 14.46
#